data_AF-A0A946UBA7-F1
#
_entry.id   AF-A0A946UBA7-F1
#
_cell.length_a   1.000
_cell.length_b   1.000
_cell.length_c   1.000
_cell.angle_alpha   90.00
_cell.angle_beta   90.00
_cell.angle_gamma   90.00
#
_symmetry.space_group_name_H-M   'P 1'
#
loop_
_entity.id
_entity.type
_entity.pdbx_description
1 polymer ?
#
loop_
_entity_poly.entity_id
_entity_poly.type
_entity_poly.pdbx_seq_one_letter_code
_entity_poly.pdbx_strand_id
1 'polypeptide(L)'
;MTRNSERVKVELELVIGECLQRALGLKDTLIEERDALKRQDSAAILDAASRKKSYIEDLERLDAERAALTEAGGFGRSPGDMQTVARKFDSAGGDTALLNRWNRFMDIAQQCFDLNSANGAIIRVRKMQITNSLATIRGATSDDHTYGPAGSEPTAERARSLAQA
;
A
#
# COMPACT_ATOMS: atom_id res chain seq x y z
N MET A 1 8.01 40.09 -16.53
CA MET A 1 7.66 38.65 -16.35
C MET A 1 7.71 38.19 -14.89
N THR A 2 7.85 39.08 -13.89
CA THR A 2 8.13 38.70 -12.49
C THR A 2 6.89 38.40 -11.64
N ARG A 3 5.82 39.19 -11.73
CA ARG A 3 4.66 39.06 -10.83
C ARG A 3 3.85 37.77 -11.02
N ASN A 4 3.77 37.22 -12.24
CA ASN A 4 3.04 35.98 -12.50
C ASN A 4 3.81 34.75 -11.98
N SER A 5 5.13 34.71 -12.18
CA SER A 5 5.99 33.62 -11.71
C SER A 5 6.08 33.57 -10.19
N GLU A 6 6.11 34.72 -9.53
CA GLU A 6 6.09 34.80 -8.07
C GLU A 6 4.75 34.28 -7.49
N ARG A 7 3.62 34.64 -8.12
CA ARG A 7 2.31 34.09 -7.75
C ARG A 7 2.26 32.57 -7.91
N VAL A 8 2.71 32.04 -9.04
CA VAL A 8 2.75 30.59 -9.29
C VAL A 8 3.64 29.88 -8.25
N LYS A 9 4.77 30.46 -7.84
CA LYS A 9 5.62 29.90 -6.79
C LYS A 9 4.87 29.76 -5.46
N VAL A 10 4.20 30.82 -5.01
CA VAL A 10 3.47 30.81 -3.73
C VAL A 10 2.34 29.78 -3.73
N GLU A 11 1.54 29.73 -4.79
CA GLU A 11 0.47 28.73 -4.93
C GLU A 11 1.02 27.30 -4.91
N LEU A 12 2.13 27.07 -5.60
CA LEU A 12 2.77 25.76 -5.65
C LEU A 12 3.34 25.33 -4.29
N GLU A 13 3.88 26.28 -3.51
CA GLU A 13 4.31 26.03 -2.13
C GLU A 13 3.16 25.67 -1.18
N LEU A 14 1.98 26.26 -1.38
CA LEU A 14 0.77 25.96 -0.63
C LEU A 14 0.26 24.56 -0.99
N VAL A 15 0.07 24.27 -2.28
CA VAL A 15 -0.41 22.97 -2.76
C VAL A 15 0.50 21.84 -2.30
N ILE A 16 1.83 22.00 -2.41
CA ILE A 16 2.77 20.97 -1.94
C ILE A 16 2.75 20.84 -0.40
N GLY A 17 2.51 21.95 0.31
CA GLY A 17 2.28 21.92 1.75
C GLY A 17 1.06 21.08 2.12
N GLU A 18 -0.06 21.26 1.40
CA GLU A 18 -1.28 20.47 1.57
C GLU A 18 -1.07 19.00 1.21
N CYS A 19 -0.38 18.71 0.10
CA CYS A 19 0.00 17.34 -0.28
C CYS A 19 0.77 16.65 0.86
N LEU A 20 1.75 17.34 1.45
CA LEU A 20 2.52 16.81 2.56
C LEU A 20 1.65 16.51 3.78
N GLN A 21 0.72 17.40 4.14
CA GLN A 21 -0.20 17.17 5.26
C GLN A 21 -1.12 15.97 5.01
N ARG A 22 -1.65 15.82 3.80
CA ARG A 22 -2.50 14.68 3.43
C ARG A 22 -1.70 13.37 3.39
N ALA A 23 -0.47 13.40 2.89
CA ALA A 23 0.41 12.23 2.89
C ALA A 23 0.79 11.79 4.33
N LEU A 24 1.01 12.73 5.25
CA LEU A 24 1.25 12.42 6.66
C LEU A 24 0.02 11.79 7.32
N GLY A 25 -1.18 12.35 7.11
CA GLY A 25 -2.41 11.76 7.62
C GLY A 25 -2.68 10.35 7.07
N LEU A 26 -2.35 10.12 5.79
CA LEU A 26 -2.40 8.79 5.18
C LEU A 26 -1.41 7.83 5.84
N LYS A 27 -0.16 8.28 6.08
CA LYS A 27 0.86 7.48 6.75
C LYS A 27 0.40 7.02 8.14
N ASP A 28 -0.14 7.95 8.94
CA ASP A 28 -0.63 7.65 10.28
C ASP A 28 -1.80 6.66 10.21
N THR A 29 -2.72 6.86 9.27
CA THR A 29 -3.84 5.92 9.03
C THR A 29 -3.36 4.53 8.62
N LEU A 30 -2.28 4.41 7.83
CA LEU A 30 -1.69 3.12 7.47
C LEU A 30 -1.01 2.42 8.66
N ILE A 31 -0.43 3.19 9.58
CA ILE A 31 0.13 2.66 10.83
C ILE A 31 -0.99 2.14 11.72
N GLU A 32 -2.08 2.90 11.85
CA GLU A 32 -3.28 2.49 12.59
C GLU A 32 -3.93 1.25 11.97
N GLU A 33 -4.05 1.18 10.64
CA GLU A 33 -4.55 0.02 9.90
C GLU A 33 -3.70 -1.22 10.24
N ARG A 34 -2.37 -1.08 10.28
CA ARG A 34 -1.47 -2.18 10.64
C ARG A 34 -1.72 -2.68 12.06
N ASP A 35 -1.96 -1.79 13.01
CA ASP A 35 -2.20 -2.16 14.40
C ASP A 35 -3.60 -2.74 14.60
N ALA A 36 -4.61 -2.18 13.93
CA ALA A 36 -5.96 -2.74 13.85
C ALA A 36 -5.95 -4.14 13.22
N LEU A 37 -5.16 -4.33 12.16
CA LEU A 37 -4.87 -5.65 11.63
C LEU A 37 -4.29 -6.51 12.75
N LYS A 38 -3.15 -6.19 13.35
CA LYS A 38 -2.56 -7.03 14.42
C LYS A 38 -3.56 -7.44 15.51
N ARG A 39 -4.43 -6.53 15.95
CA ARG A 39 -5.49 -6.77 16.97
C ARG A 39 -6.75 -7.48 16.44
N GLN A 40 -6.87 -7.68 15.14
CA GLN A 40 -8.06 -8.23 14.45
C GLN A 40 -9.32 -7.40 14.67
N ASP A 41 -9.17 -6.09 14.77
CA ASP A 41 -10.26 -5.15 14.98
C ASP A 41 -10.91 -4.77 13.64
N SER A 42 -11.96 -5.48 13.27
CA SER A 42 -12.68 -5.28 12.00
C SER A 42 -13.29 -3.88 11.86
N ALA A 43 -13.74 -3.26 12.96
CA ALA A 43 -14.32 -1.93 12.93
C ALA A 43 -13.25 -0.88 12.65
N ALA A 44 -12.11 -0.97 13.34
CA ALA A 44 -10.97 -0.07 13.11
C ALA A 44 -10.35 -0.27 11.71
N ILE A 45 -10.35 -1.50 11.17
CA ILE A 45 -9.90 -1.74 9.78
C ILE A 45 -10.81 -1.02 8.77
N LEU A 46 -12.13 -1.07 8.96
CA LEU A 46 -13.09 -0.43 8.05
C LEU A 46 -13.01 1.11 8.12
N ASP A 47 -12.86 1.66 9.32
CA ASP A 47 -12.64 3.08 9.52
C ASP A 47 -11.34 3.55 8.84
N ALA A 48 -10.23 2.85 9.07
CA ALA A 48 -8.95 3.15 8.43
C ALA A 48 -9.02 3.05 6.89
N ALA A 49 -9.79 2.09 6.35
CA ALA A 49 -10.02 1.99 4.91
C ALA A 49 -10.77 3.20 4.35
N SER A 50 -11.77 3.70 5.08
CA SER A 50 -12.56 4.88 4.70
C SER A 50 -11.71 6.15 4.71
N ARG A 51 -10.91 6.35 5.77
CA ARG A 51 -9.96 7.47 5.86
C ARG A 51 -8.88 7.41 4.79
N LYS A 52 -8.29 6.23 4.52
CA LYS A 52 -7.33 6.01 3.44
C LYS A 52 -7.91 6.45 2.08
N LYS A 53 -9.15 6.08 1.78
CA LYS A 53 -9.83 6.50 0.54
C LYS A 53 -9.94 8.02 0.44
N SER A 54 -10.40 8.68 1.51
CA SER A 54 -10.52 10.14 1.53
C SER A 54 -9.17 10.85 1.31
N TYR A 55 -8.09 10.36 1.92
CA TYR A 55 -6.76 10.93 1.71
C TYR A 55 -6.25 10.73 0.27
N ILE A 56 -6.54 9.59 -0.35
CA ILE A 56 -6.15 9.33 -1.75
C ILE A 56 -6.89 10.28 -2.69
N GLU A 57 -8.20 10.45 -2.53
CA GLU A 57 -9.00 11.37 -3.35
C GLU A 57 -8.51 12.82 -3.22
N ASP A 58 -8.15 13.24 -2.00
CA ASP A 58 -7.55 14.56 -1.76
C ASP A 58 -6.19 14.72 -2.45
N LEU A 59 -5.33 13.70 -2.38
CA LEU A 59 -4.01 13.72 -3.03
C LEU A 59 -4.11 13.75 -4.56
N GLU A 60 -5.07 13.04 -5.15
CA GLU A 60 -5.33 13.08 -6.60
C GLU A 60 -5.79 14.47 -7.04
N ARG A 61 -6.70 15.10 -6.29
CA ARG A 61 -7.14 16.48 -6.55
C ARG A 61 -5.98 17.47 -6.48
N LEU A 62 -5.15 17.36 -5.44
CA LEU A 62 -4.00 18.26 -5.25
C LEU A 62 -2.90 18.04 -6.31
N ASP A 63 -2.70 16.81 -6.78
CA ASP A 63 -1.75 16.56 -7.89
C ASP A 63 -2.24 17.15 -9.21
N ALA A 64 -3.56 17.09 -9.48
CA ALA A 64 -4.14 17.76 -10.64
C ALA A 64 -3.97 19.29 -10.57
N GLU A 65 -4.16 19.88 -9.38
CA GLU A 65 -3.94 21.31 -9.14
C GLU A 65 -2.46 21.70 -9.33
N ARG A 66 -1.54 20.92 -8.75
CA ARG A 66 -0.09 21.06 -8.95
C ARG A 66 0.26 21.02 -10.44
N ALA A 67 -0.26 20.03 -11.17
CA ALA A 67 0.01 19.87 -12.60
C ALA A 67 -0.48 21.08 -13.41
N ALA A 68 -1.67 21.59 -13.11
CA ALA A 68 -2.22 22.80 -13.74
C ALA A 68 -1.36 24.04 -13.45
N LEU A 69 -0.89 24.22 -12.21
CA LEU A 69 -0.01 25.33 -11.84
C LEU A 69 1.35 25.24 -12.56
N THR A 70 1.92 24.04 -12.66
CA THR A 70 3.19 23.84 -13.39
C THR A 70 3.06 24.15 -14.88
N GLU A 71 1.94 23.74 -15.50
CA GLU A 71 1.66 24.05 -16.90
C GLU A 71 1.43 25.54 -17.14
N ALA A 72 0.68 26.21 -16.25
CA ALA A 72 0.48 27.66 -16.31
C ALA A 72 1.81 28.44 -16.18
N GLY A 73 2.79 27.86 -15.49
CA GLY A 73 4.16 28.37 -15.41
C GLY A 73 5.04 28.07 -16.64
N GLY A 74 4.54 27.33 -17.63
CA GLY A 74 5.29 26.91 -18.82
C GLY A 74 6.21 25.70 -18.57
N PHE A 75 5.96 24.92 -17.52
CA PHE A 75 6.70 23.72 -17.19
C PHE A 75 5.90 22.46 -17.53
N GLY A 76 6.60 21.31 -17.59
CA GLY A 76 5.94 20.01 -17.78
C GLY A 76 5.08 19.62 -16.58
N ARG A 77 4.09 18.75 -16.82
CA ARG A 77 3.13 18.28 -15.81
C ARG A 77 3.68 17.13 -14.94
N SER A 78 4.79 16.51 -15.35
CA SER A 78 5.30 15.29 -14.71
C SER A 78 5.83 15.58 -13.30
N PRO A 79 5.65 14.66 -12.34
CA PRO A 79 6.33 14.73 -11.04
C PRO A 79 7.86 14.82 -11.16
N GLY A 80 8.45 14.25 -12.21
CA GLY A 80 9.89 14.35 -12.49
C GLY A 80 10.33 15.77 -12.87
N ASP A 81 9.44 16.56 -13.48
CA ASP A 81 9.71 17.95 -13.84
C ASP A 81 9.70 18.87 -12.60
N MET A 82 8.95 18.47 -11.56
CA MET A 82 8.75 19.27 -10.35
C MET A 82 10.05 19.59 -9.61
N GLN A 83 11.05 18.70 -9.64
CA GLN A 83 12.35 18.97 -9.04
C GLN A 83 13.11 20.07 -9.82
N THR A 84 12.97 20.09 -11.13
CA THR A 84 13.54 21.14 -12.00
C THR A 84 12.81 22.46 -11.80
N VAL A 85 11.49 22.43 -11.68
CA VAL A 85 10.64 23.60 -11.38
C VAL A 85 11.03 24.21 -10.04
N ALA A 86 11.12 23.39 -8.99
CA ALA A 86 11.49 23.83 -7.65
C ALA A 86 12.87 24.51 -7.65
N ARG A 87 13.88 23.87 -8.25
CA ARG A 87 15.23 24.45 -8.37
C ARG A 87 15.25 25.80 -9.10
N LYS A 88 14.42 25.97 -10.14
CA LYS A 88 14.33 27.23 -10.89
C LYS A 88 13.68 28.36 -10.07
N PHE A 89 12.67 28.05 -9.27
CA PHE A 89 12.03 29.02 -8.38
C PHE A 89 12.87 29.35 -7.14
N ASP A 90 13.68 28.41 -6.69
CA ASP A 90 14.55 28.55 -5.52
C ASP A 90 15.82 29.34 -5.85
N SER A 91 16.42 29.11 -7.04
CA SER A 91 17.60 29.87 -7.49
C SER A 91 17.33 31.36 -7.73
N ALA A 92 16.07 31.74 -7.97
CA ALA A 92 15.66 33.13 -8.15
C ALA A 92 15.53 33.92 -6.83
N GLY A 93 15.43 33.23 -5.69
CA GLY A 93 15.18 33.85 -4.38
C GLY A 93 16.14 33.44 -3.26
N GLY A 94 17.05 32.49 -3.49
CA GLY A 94 17.97 31.96 -2.46
C GLY A 94 17.29 31.07 -1.41
N ASP A 95 15.97 30.94 -1.45
CA ASP A 95 15.18 30.08 -0.59
C ASP A 95 15.01 28.70 -1.23
N THR A 96 15.26 27.62 -0.48
CA THR A 96 15.13 26.22 -0.93
C THR A 96 13.87 25.54 -0.39
N ALA A 97 12.92 26.32 0.14
CA ALA A 97 11.71 25.82 0.78
C ALA A 97 10.88 24.88 -0.13
N LEU A 98 10.69 25.24 -1.40
CA LEU A 98 9.86 24.47 -2.32
C LEU A 98 10.48 23.11 -2.62
N LEU A 99 11.79 23.08 -2.94
CA LEU A 99 12.52 21.84 -3.17
C LEU A 99 12.51 20.93 -1.94
N ASN A 100 12.73 21.49 -0.75
CA ASN A 100 12.74 20.72 0.50
C ASN A 100 11.37 20.12 0.81
N ARG A 101 10.28 20.89 0.61
CA ARG A 101 8.90 20.39 0.79
C ARG A 101 8.58 19.29 -0.20
N TRP A 102 8.95 19.44 -1.47
CA TRP A 102 8.74 18.42 -2.49
C TRP A 102 9.48 17.11 -2.17
N ASN A 103 10.76 17.20 -1.81
CA ASN A 103 11.55 16.02 -1.44
C ASN A 103 10.95 15.31 -0.21
N ARG A 104 10.50 16.09 0.79
CA ARG A 104 9.83 15.53 1.97
C ARG A 104 8.50 14.87 1.62
N PHE A 105 7.71 15.44 0.72
CA PHE A 105 6.47 14.82 0.24
C PHE A 105 6.75 13.48 -0.44
N MET A 106 7.75 13.42 -1.34
CA MET A 106 8.12 12.18 -2.03
C MET A 106 8.62 11.09 -1.07
N ASP A 107 9.40 11.46 -0.05
CA ASP A 107 9.84 10.53 1.01
C ASP A 107 8.65 9.95 1.78
N ILE A 108 7.70 10.78 2.20
CA ILE A 108 6.50 10.30 2.89
C ILE A 108 5.62 9.45 1.96
N ALA A 109 5.47 9.82 0.70
CA ALA A 109 4.74 9.03 -0.28
C ALA A 109 5.35 7.63 -0.46
N GLN A 110 6.68 7.53 -0.50
CA GLN A 110 7.37 6.24 -0.55
C GLN A 110 7.11 5.41 0.72
N GLN A 111 7.16 6.03 1.91
CA GLN A 111 6.83 5.34 3.16
C GLN A 111 5.38 4.84 3.18
N CYS A 112 4.43 5.62 2.65
CA CYS A 112 3.04 5.19 2.50
C CYS A 112 2.92 3.97 1.57
N PHE A 113 3.65 3.95 0.45
CA PHE A 113 3.69 2.81 -0.46
C PHE A 113 4.21 1.54 0.24
N ASP A 114 5.30 1.66 0.99
CA ASP A 114 5.91 0.54 1.71
C ASP A 114 4.98 0.00 2.81
N LEU A 115 4.36 0.90 3.59
CA LEU A 115 3.38 0.54 4.62
C LEU A 115 2.15 -0.15 4.02
N ASN A 116 1.60 0.38 2.93
CA ASN A 116 0.46 -0.22 2.26
C ASN A 116 0.79 -1.60 1.69
N SER A 117 2.00 -1.78 1.14
CA SER A 117 2.49 -3.08 0.66
C SER A 117 2.59 -4.11 1.79
N ALA A 118 3.11 -3.70 2.95
CA ALA A 118 3.19 -4.53 4.15
C ALA A 118 1.80 -4.90 4.70
N ASN A 119 0.89 -3.94 4.82
CA ASN A 119 -0.50 -4.17 5.26
C ASN A 119 -1.22 -5.16 4.31
N GLY A 120 -1.02 -4.99 2.99
CA GLY A 120 -1.55 -5.91 1.98
C GLY A 120 -1.03 -7.33 2.14
N ALA A 121 0.24 -7.52 2.51
CA ALA A 121 0.80 -8.84 2.79
C ALA A 121 0.14 -9.51 4.01
N ILE A 122 -0.07 -8.76 5.10
CA ILE A 122 -0.76 -9.24 6.30
C ILE A 122 -2.19 -9.70 5.97
N ILE A 123 -2.93 -8.89 5.19
CA ILE A 123 -4.29 -9.22 4.76
C ILE A 123 -4.32 -10.52 3.93
N ARG A 124 -3.37 -10.71 3.00
CA ARG A 124 -3.29 -11.92 2.16
C ARG A 124 -3.06 -13.18 3.00
N VAL A 125 -2.09 -13.16 3.91
CA VAL A 125 -1.80 -14.29 4.82
C VAL A 125 -3.04 -14.66 5.64
N ARG A 126 -3.77 -13.66 6.14
CA ARG A 126 -4.99 -13.88 6.92
C ARG A 126 -6.13 -14.47 6.12
N LYS A 127 -6.34 -14.00 4.89
CA LYS A 127 -7.33 -14.59 3.99
C LYS A 127 -7.02 -16.08 3.75
N MET A 128 -5.75 -16.42 3.54
CA MET A 128 -5.33 -17.82 3.39
C MET A 128 -5.61 -18.64 4.66
N GLN A 129 -5.29 -18.12 5.85
CA GLN A 129 -5.59 -18.78 7.13
C GLN A 129 -7.09 -19.00 7.32
N ILE A 130 -7.92 -17.98 7.07
CA ILE A 130 -9.39 -18.09 7.17
C ILE A 130 -9.91 -19.15 6.18
N THR A 131 -9.47 -19.13 4.92
CA THR A 131 -9.88 -20.13 3.93
C THR A 131 -9.47 -21.54 4.34
N ASN A 132 -8.24 -21.72 4.85
CA ASN A 132 -7.74 -23.03 5.31
C ASN A 132 -8.50 -23.52 6.53
N SER A 133 -8.72 -22.68 7.54
CA SER A 133 -9.52 -23.02 8.73
C SER A 133 -10.97 -23.35 8.34
N LEU A 134 -11.57 -22.58 7.43
CA LEU A 134 -12.90 -22.88 6.91
C LEU A 134 -12.93 -24.17 6.08
N ALA A 135 -11.84 -24.56 5.41
CA ALA A 135 -11.73 -25.84 4.71
C ALA A 135 -11.59 -27.02 5.69
N THR A 136 -10.80 -26.87 6.75
CA THR A 136 -10.69 -27.85 7.83
C THR A 136 -12.02 -28.06 8.56
N ILE A 137 -12.72 -26.97 8.91
CA ILE A 137 -14.01 -27.03 9.62
C ILE A 137 -15.12 -27.59 8.73
N ARG A 138 -15.11 -27.30 7.42
CA ARG A 138 -16.04 -27.90 6.47
C ARG A 138 -15.76 -29.39 6.19
N GLY A 139 -14.71 -29.94 6.80
CA GLY A 139 -14.12 -31.21 6.41
C GLY A 139 -13.45 -31.03 5.05
N ALA A 140 -12.15 -31.30 4.97
CA ALA A 140 -11.58 -31.67 3.69
C ALA A 140 -12.27 -32.98 3.27
N THR A 141 -13.42 -32.87 2.62
CA THR A 141 -14.07 -33.96 1.90
C THR A 141 -13.27 -34.20 0.63
N SER A 142 -12.12 -34.84 0.76
CA SER A 142 -11.43 -35.52 -0.32
C SER A 142 -10.48 -36.54 0.30
N ASP A 143 -10.99 -37.78 0.31
CA ASP A 143 -10.30 -39.06 0.45
C ASP A 143 -9.50 -39.31 1.73
N ASP A 144 -10.23 -39.52 2.83
CA ASP A 144 -9.78 -40.49 3.82
C ASP A 144 -10.51 -41.81 3.56
N HIS A 145 -9.73 -42.80 3.12
CA HIS A 145 -10.07 -44.21 3.06
C HIS A 145 -10.36 -44.76 4.46
N THR A 146 -11.42 -44.33 5.11
CA THR A 146 -11.78 -44.85 6.43
C THR A 146 -13.08 -45.63 6.34
N TYR A 147 -12.89 -46.95 6.22
CA TYR A 147 -13.87 -48.03 6.26
C TYR A 147 -14.67 -48.27 4.98
N GLY A 148 -14.16 -49.19 4.14
CA GLY A 148 -15.01 -49.93 3.22
C GLY A 148 -16.02 -50.79 4.01
N PRO A 149 -17.28 -50.96 3.55
CA PRO A 149 -18.33 -51.69 4.27
C PRO A 149 -18.13 -53.22 4.34
N ALA A 150 -16.96 -53.73 3.95
CA ALA A 150 -16.58 -55.13 4.13
C ALA A 150 -15.22 -55.17 4.82
N GLY A 151 -15.22 -55.47 6.12
CA GLY A 151 -14.02 -55.65 6.93
C GLY A 151 -13.22 -56.87 6.49
N SER A 152 -12.42 -56.70 5.44
CA SER A 152 -11.47 -57.72 4.98
C SER A 152 -10.06 -57.22 5.28
N GLU A 153 -9.40 -57.87 6.23
CA GLU A 153 -7.99 -57.68 6.56
C GLU A 153 -7.11 -57.95 5.31
N PRO A 154 -6.04 -57.18 5.06
CA PRO A 154 -5.05 -57.56 4.09
C PRO A 154 -4.27 -58.76 4.63
N THR A 155 -4.57 -59.94 4.08
CA THR A 155 -3.89 -61.21 4.31
C THR A 155 -2.38 -61.03 4.28
N ALA A 156 -1.75 -61.14 5.45
CA ALA A 156 -0.32 -61.35 5.58
C ALA A 156 0.01 -62.81 5.21
N GLU A 157 0.18 -63.09 3.92
CA GLU A 157 0.83 -64.32 3.46
C GLU A 157 1.74 -64.04 2.27
N ARG A 158 3.03 -63.81 2.54
CA ARG A 158 4.14 -64.25 1.68
C ARG A 158 5.43 -64.35 2.50
N ALA A 159 5.57 -65.48 3.17
CA ALA A 159 6.86 -65.99 3.62
C ALA A 159 7.10 -67.35 2.95
N ARG A 160 7.78 -67.35 1.80
CA ARG A 160 8.61 -68.45 1.22
C ARG A 160 9.47 -67.81 0.12
N SER A 161 10.77 -68.04 -0.04
CA SER A 161 11.81 -68.77 0.69
C SER A 161 13.12 -68.28 0.07
N LEU A 162 14.16 -68.06 0.88
CA LEU A 162 15.54 -67.96 0.39
C LEU A 162 15.97 -69.37 -0.09
N ALA A 163 16.53 -69.49 -1.30
CA ALA A 163 17.52 -70.50 -1.68
C ALA A 163 18.03 -70.28 -3.11
N GLN A 164 19.33 -69.97 -3.20
CA GLN A 164 20.16 -70.03 -4.39
C GLN A 164 21.21 -71.13 -4.09
N ALA A 165 21.06 -72.31 -4.70
CA ALA A 165 22.06 -73.38 -4.89
C ALA A 165 21.42 -74.53 -5.66
#